data_AF-A0A929HIB2-F1
#
_entry.id   AF-A0A929HIB2-F1
#
_cell.length_a   1.000
_cell.length_b   1.000
_cell.length_c   1.000
_cell.angle_alpha   90.00
_cell.angle_beta   90.00
_cell.angle_gamma   90.00
#
_symmetry.space_group_name_H-M   'P 1'
#
loop_
_entity.id
_entity.type
_entity.pdbx_description
1 polymer ?
#
loop_
_entity_poly.entity_id
_entity_poly.type
_entity_poly.pdbx_seq_one_letter_code
_entity_poly.pdbx_strand_id
1 'polypeptide(L)'
;MNKIDDQTTIVSHPPLEMQSFFSILDTPVHVKPGFLANLLALWAGMTWLSGKKHPEPHFPVRLLASALSASALILSDVGHAFAHTISARYAGAPMDEIVLSSGMPRTIYYEDHVPPRAHRMRALGGPIF
;
A
#
# COMPACT_ATOMS: atom_id res chain seq x y z
N MET A 1 -32.94 -14.90 39.95
CA MET A 1 -31.54 -14.53 40.20
C MET A 1 -31.03 -13.90 38.92
N ASN A 2 -31.01 -12.56 38.86
CA ASN A 2 -30.73 -11.81 37.63
C ASN A 2 -29.23 -11.78 37.36
N LYS A 3 -28.83 -12.26 36.18
CA LYS A 3 -27.46 -12.14 35.69
C LYS A 3 -27.34 -10.75 35.07
N ILE A 4 -26.58 -9.88 35.73
CA ILE A 4 -26.23 -8.55 35.22
C ILE A 4 -25.15 -8.80 34.18
N ASP A 5 -25.51 -8.68 32.90
CA ASP A 5 -24.57 -8.74 31.79
C ASP A 5 -23.76 -7.43 31.78
N ASP A 6 -22.52 -7.53 32.19
CA ASP A 6 -21.52 -6.47 32.17
C ASP A 6 -21.15 -6.18 30.70
N GLN A 7 -21.88 -5.26 30.07
CA GLN A 7 -21.51 -4.69 28.78
C GLN A 7 -20.34 -3.75 28.97
N THR A 8 -19.12 -4.29 28.96
CA THR A 8 -17.91 -3.50 28.82
C THR A 8 -17.88 -2.92 27.41
N THR A 9 -18.50 -1.77 27.22
CA THR A 9 -18.41 -0.97 25.99
C THR A 9 -16.95 -0.52 25.86
N ILE A 10 -16.14 -1.30 25.14
CA ILE A 10 -14.82 -0.84 24.71
C ILE A 10 -15.09 0.31 23.75
N VAL A 11 -14.98 1.54 24.26
CA VAL A 11 -14.93 2.75 23.44
C VAL A 11 -13.63 2.65 22.65
N SER A 12 -13.70 2.04 21.47
CA SER A 12 -12.63 2.11 20.49
C SER A 12 -12.48 3.58 20.15
N HIS A 13 -11.43 4.23 20.68
CA HIS A 13 -11.05 5.54 20.21
C HIS A 13 -10.95 5.48 18.68
N PRO A 14 -11.58 6.42 17.94
CA PRO A 14 -11.35 6.48 16.52
C PRO A 14 -9.83 6.59 16.32
N PRO A 15 -9.22 5.72 15.50
CA PRO A 15 -7.80 5.86 15.20
C PRO A 15 -7.58 7.29 14.74
N LEU A 16 -6.52 7.94 15.25
CA LEU A 16 -6.10 9.30 14.87
C LEU A 16 -6.43 9.52 13.40
N GLU A 17 -7.36 10.44 13.09
CA GLU A 17 -7.87 10.63 11.73
C GLU A 17 -6.68 10.75 10.77
N MET A 18 -6.37 9.66 10.07
CA MET A 18 -5.32 9.69 9.09
C MET A 18 -5.89 10.51 7.94
N GLN A 19 -5.33 11.69 7.72
CA GLN A 19 -5.76 12.54 6.61
C GLN A 19 -5.61 11.74 5.31
N SER A 20 -6.72 11.54 4.59
CA SER A 20 -6.69 10.98 3.26
C SER A 20 -6.10 12.02 2.32
N PHE A 21 -5.10 11.63 1.54
CA PHE A 21 -4.46 12.54 0.59
C PHE A 21 -5.25 12.61 -0.72
N PHE A 22 -5.77 11.47 -1.15
CA PHE A 22 -6.59 11.29 -2.34
C PHE A 22 -7.35 9.96 -2.22
N SER A 23 -8.21 9.67 -3.19
CA SER A 23 -8.93 8.39 -3.30
C SER A 23 -8.70 7.76 -4.67
N ILE A 24 -8.62 6.43 -4.71
CA ILE A 24 -8.59 5.66 -5.95
C ILE A 24 -9.88 4.84 -6.03
N LEU A 25 -10.71 5.12 -7.03
CA LEU A 25 -12.04 4.51 -7.16
C LEU A 25 -12.77 4.57 -5.80
N ASP A 26 -13.00 5.73 -5.19
CA ASP A 26 -13.64 5.87 -3.87
C ASP A 26 -12.98 5.12 -2.68
N THR A 27 -11.78 4.55 -2.85
CA THR A 27 -11.01 3.96 -1.75
C THR A 27 -9.96 4.99 -1.30
N PRO A 28 -10.04 5.53 -0.08
CA PRO A 28 -9.08 6.51 0.44
C PRO A 28 -7.66 5.95 0.49
N VAL A 29 -6.69 6.81 0.16
CA VAL A 29 -5.26 6.49 0.22
C VAL A 29 -4.59 7.35 1.28
N HIS A 30 -3.91 6.68 2.21
CA HIS A 30 -3.12 7.29 3.27
C HIS A 30 -1.64 7.08 2.99
N VAL A 31 -0.85 8.15 3.12
CA VAL A 31 0.59 8.10 2.93
C VAL A 31 1.26 8.32 4.28
N LYS A 32 1.92 7.29 4.80
CA LYS A 32 2.71 7.39 6.03
C LYS A 32 4.07 8.04 5.73
N PRO A 33 4.65 8.82 6.66
CA PRO A 33 5.97 9.43 6.47
C PRO A 33 7.07 8.43 6.08
N GLY A 34 6.97 7.19 6.56
CA GLY A 34 7.89 6.11 6.23
C GLY A 34 7.94 5.76 4.73
N PHE A 35 6.89 6.08 3.95
CA PHE A 35 6.88 5.86 2.50
C PHE A 35 7.92 6.72 1.78
N LEU A 36 7.99 8.02 2.08
CA LEU A 36 8.98 8.93 1.48
C LEU A 36 10.40 8.57 1.91
N ALA A 37 10.59 8.22 3.18
CA ALA A 37 11.88 7.76 3.68
C ALA A 37 12.34 6.49 2.94
N ASN A 38 11.44 5.53 2.71
CA ASN A 38 11.74 4.32 1.96
C ASN A 38 12.09 4.61 0.50
N LEU A 39 11.36 5.52 -0.17
CA LEU A 39 11.65 5.93 -1.54
C LEU A 39 13.06 6.55 -1.67
N LEU A 40 13.41 7.48 -0.78
CA LEU A 40 14.73 8.11 -0.78
C LEU A 40 15.84 7.08 -0.47
N ALA A 41 15.61 6.18 0.48
CA ALA A 41 16.56 5.12 0.83
C ALA A 41 16.78 4.15 -0.33
N LEU A 42 15.72 3.74 -1.01
CA LEU A 42 15.78 2.86 -2.18
C LEU A 42 16.55 3.53 -3.33
N TRP A 43 16.24 4.79 -3.64
CA TRP A 43 16.92 5.56 -4.67
C TRP A 43 18.42 5.74 -4.37
N ALA A 44 18.77 6.12 -3.15
CA ALA A 44 20.15 6.27 -2.71
C ALA A 44 20.90 4.93 -2.75
N GLY A 45 20.26 3.86 -2.26
CA GLY A 45 20.81 2.50 -2.29
C GLY A 45 21.10 2.00 -3.70
N MET A 46 20.17 2.23 -4.65
CA MET A 46 20.38 1.88 -6.05
C MET A 46 21.46 2.73 -6.72
N THR A 47 21.52 4.03 -6.42
CA THR A 47 22.58 4.91 -6.93
C THR A 47 23.96 4.43 -6.47
N TRP A 48 24.09 4.11 -5.18
CA TRP A 48 25.31 3.57 -4.61
C TRP A 48 25.69 2.22 -5.23
N LEU A 49 24.72 1.29 -5.33
CA LEU A 49 24.94 -0.03 -5.91
C LEU A 49 25.33 0.05 -7.39
N SER A 50 24.69 0.93 -8.15
CA SER A 50 25.01 1.23 -9.55
C SER A 50 26.45 1.72 -9.67
N GLY A 51 26.88 2.65 -8.82
CA GLY A 51 28.26 3.14 -8.83
C GLY A 51 29.30 2.09 -8.41
N LYS A 52 28.92 1.12 -7.58
CA LYS A 52 29.79 0.01 -7.18
C LYS A 52 29.91 -1.06 -8.29
N LYS A 53 28.81 -1.40 -8.96
CA LYS A 53 28.77 -2.44 -10.01
C LYS A 53 29.24 -1.93 -11.37
N HIS A 54 28.96 -0.67 -11.68
CA HIS A 54 29.25 -0.04 -12.95
C HIS A 54 29.95 1.30 -12.66
N PRO A 55 31.28 1.31 -12.49
CA PRO A 55 32.03 2.53 -12.22
C PRO A 55 32.22 3.41 -13.47
N GLU A 56 31.85 2.94 -14.66
CA GLU A 56 32.03 3.67 -15.92
C GLU A 56 31.07 4.84 -16.16
N PRO A 57 29.74 4.73 -15.89
CA PRO A 57 28.81 5.83 -16.14
C PRO A 57 29.11 7.02 -15.24
N HIS A 58 28.95 8.24 -15.75
CA HIS A 58 29.08 9.46 -14.97
C HIS A 58 27.98 9.57 -13.90
N PHE A 59 28.26 10.25 -12.80
CA PHE A 59 27.38 10.30 -11.62
C PHE A 59 25.93 10.76 -11.92
N PRO A 60 25.68 11.82 -12.73
CA PRO A 60 24.33 12.19 -13.14
C PRO A 60 23.52 11.08 -13.82
N VAL A 61 24.14 10.27 -14.69
CA VAL A 61 23.46 9.13 -15.32
C VAL A 61 23.10 8.05 -14.30
N ARG A 62 23.94 7.83 -13.28
CA ARG A 62 23.60 6.88 -12.20
C ARG A 62 22.41 7.35 -11.38
N LEU A 63 22.35 8.65 -11.06
CA LEU A 63 21.22 9.25 -10.35
C LEU A 63 19.92 9.11 -11.14
N LEU A 64 19.95 9.45 -12.44
CA LEU A 64 18.80 9.35 -13.32
C LEU A 64 18.33 7.91 -13.48
N ALA A 65 19.25 6.98 -13.79
CA ALA A 65 18.91 5.57 -13.93
C ALA A 65 18.29 5.01 -12.65
N SER A 66 18.86 5.33 -11.49
CA SER A 66 18.34 4.89 -10.20
C SER A 66 16.99 5.53 -9.88
N ALA A 67 16.77 6.79 -10.26
CA ALA A 67 15.47 7.45 -10.10
C ALA A 67 14.39 6.76 -10.93
N LEU A 68 14.69 6.43 -12.19
CA LEU A 68 13.78 5.70 -13.06
C LEU A 68 13.49 4.29 -12.53
N SER A 69 14.51 3.58 -12.03
CA SER A 69 14.32 2.27 -11.39
C SER A 69 13.46 2.35 -10.12
N ALA A 70 13.71 3.34 -9.24
CA ALA A 70 12.90 3.55 -8.04
C ALA A 70 11.44 3.84 -8.40
N SER A 71 11.22 4.73 -9.37
CA SER A 71 9.89 5.04 -9.87
C SER A 71 9.18 3.81 -10.44
N ALA A 72 9.88 2.98 -11.23
CA ALA A 72 9.31 1.75 -11.76
C ALA A 72 8.88 0.77 -10.66
N LEU A 73 9.69 0.62 -9.60
CA LEU A 73 9.33 -0.22 -8.44
C LEU A 73 8.12 0.32 -7.69
N ILE A 74 8.07 1.63 -7.42
CA ILE A 74 6.92 2.25 -6.75
C ILE A 74 5.66 2.14 -7.60
N LEU A 75 5.76 2.36 -8.92
CA LEU A 75 4.64 2.18 -9.83
C LEU A 75 4.16 0.72 -9.86
N SER A 76 5.08 -0.25 -9.75
CA SER A 76 4.72 -1.65 -9.65
C SER A 76 3.93 -1.94 -8.37
N ASP A 77 4.42 -1.46 -7.22
CA ASP A 77 3.76 -1.64 -5.93
C ASP A 77 2.37 -0.96 -5.88
N VAL A 78 2.29 0.30 -6.34
CA VAL A 78 1.03 1.06 -6.38
C VAL A 78 0.06 0.45 -7.39
N GLY A 79 0.54 0.02 -8.55
CA GLY A 79 -0.25 -0.65 -9.57
C GLY A 79 -0.81 -1.99 -9.09
N HIS A 80 -0.02 -2.77 -8.35
CA HIS A 80 -0.46 -4.00 -7.70
C HIS A 80 -1.60 -3.74 -6.70
N ALA A 81 -1.45 -2.75 -5.83
CA ALA A 81 -2.50 -2.35 -4.89
C ALA A 81 -3.77 -1.86 -5.62
N PHE A 82 -3.60 -1.08 -6.68
CA PHE A 82 -4.70 -0.61 -7.52
C PHE A 82 -5.46 -1.75 -8.19
N ALA A 83 -4.75 -2.74 -8.73
CA ALA A 83 -5.37 -3.91 -9.33
C ALA A 83 -6.17 -4.71 -8.30
N HIS A 84 -5.68 -4.84 -7.07
CA HIS A 84 -6.48 -5.38 -5.99
C HIS A 84 -7.76 -4.54 -5.73
N THR A 85 -7.69 -3.21 -5.73
CA THR A 85 -8.89 -2.34 -5.57
C THR A 85 -9.94 -2.60 -6.65
N ILE A 86 -9.52 -2.70 -7.91
CA ILE A 86 -10.41 -3.03 -9.03
C ILE A 86 -11.06 -4.41 -8.80
N SER A 87 -10.24 -5.42 -8.51
CA SER A 87 -10.74 -6.80 -8.34
C SER A 87 -11.70 -6.94 -7.15
N ALA A 88 -11.44 -6.21 -6.06
CA ALA A 88 -12.29 -6.16 -4.87
C ALA A 88 -13.65 -5.51 -5.17
N ARG A 89 -13.66 -4.41 -5.93
CA ARG A 89 -14.90 -3.77 -6.39
C ARG A 89 -15.71 -4.68 -7.30
N TYR A 90 -15.05 -5.33 -8.25
CA TYR A 90 -15.70 -6.30 -9.13
C TYR A 90 -16.30 -7.49 -8.37
N ALA A 91 -15.68 -7.89 -7.25
CA ALA A 91 -16.20 -8.93 -6.37
C ALA A 91 -17.42 -8.50 -5.52
N GLY A 92 -17.88 -7.25 -5.64
CA GLY A 92 -18.94 -6.69 -4.79
C GLY A 92 -18.49 -6.44 -3.35
N ALA A 93 -17.18 -6.31 -3.15
CA ALA A 93 -16.57 -6.39 -1.83
C ALA A 93 -15.36 -5.42 -1.78
N PRO A 94 -15.59 -4.10 -1.89
CA PRO A 94 -14.53 -3.09 -2.01
C PRO A 94 -13.59 -3.05 -0.80
N MET A 95 -12.44 -2.43 -0.99
CA MET A 95 -11.51 -2.08 0.10
C MET A 95 -11.95 -0.82 0.81
N ASP A 96 -11.62 -0.74 2.10
CA ASP A 96 -11.90 0.43 2.92
C ASP A 96 -10.79 1.48 2.80
N GLU A 97 -9.52 1.07 2.74
CA GLU A 97 -8.40 2.00 2.56
C GLU A 97 -7.16 1.34 1.96
N ILE A 98 -6.30 2.18 1.38
CA ILE A 98 -4.93 1.82 0.97
C ILE A 98 -3.96 2.63 1.82
N VAL A 99 -2.99 1.95 2.43
CA VAL A 99 -1.94 2.60 3.23
C VAL A 99 -0.59 2.41 2.57
N LEU A 100 -0.04 3.51 2.05
CA LEU A 100 1.33 3.58 1.56
C LEU A 100 2.26 3.80 2.76
N SER A 101 3.16 2.86 3.01
CA SER A 101 4.08 2.89 4.16
C SER A 101 5.47 2.44 3.75
N SER A 102 6.38 2.25 4.70
CA SER A 102 7.68 1.66 4.39
C SER A 102 7.48 0.18 4.01
N GLY A 103 7.65 -0.15 2.73
CA GLY A 103 7.46 -1.50 2.17
C GLY A 103 6.24 -1.56 1.24
N MET A 104 5.65 -2.75 1.11
CA MET A 104 4.50 -2.95 0.23
C MET A 104 3.28 -2.15 0.70
N PRO A 105 2.50 -1.55 -0.21
CA PRO A 105 1.20 -0.99 0.09
C PRO A 105 0.31 -1.99 0.82
N ARG A 106 -0.39 -1.53 1.85
CA ARG A 106 -1.36 -2.35 2.57
C ARG A 106 -2.77 -2.03 2.09
N THR A 107 -3.52 -3.07 1.75
CA THR A 107 -4.95 -3.00 1.47
C THR A 107 -5.67 -3.40 2.75
N ILE A 108 -6.62 -2.58 3.20
CA ILE A 108 -7.31 -2.78 4.47
C ILE A 108 -8.79 -3.06 4.20
N TYR A 109 -9.29 -4.05 4.92
CA TYR A 109 -10.70 -4.43 4.98
C TYR A 109 -11.10 -4.43 6.45
N TYR A 110 -12.05 -3.59 6.83
CA TYR A 110 -12.65 -3.58 8.16
C TYR A 110 -13.69 -4.69 8.30
N GLU A 111 -14.38 -5.03 7.20
CA GLU A 111 -15.29 -6.17 7.12
C GLU A 111 -14.65 -7.32 6.32
N ASP A 112 -14.25 -8.36 7.03
CA ASP A 112 -13.59 -9.53 6.48
C ASP A 112 -14.54 -10.72 6.26
N HIS A 113 -15.78 -10.62 6.73
CA HIS A 113 -16.80 -11.66 6.64
C HIS A 113 -17.50 -11.64 5.28
N VAL A 114 -16.75 -11.99 4.23
CA VAL A 114 -17.27 -12.16 2.88
C VAL A 114 -17.23 -13.62 2.43
N PRO A 115 -18.09 -14.05 1.48
CA PRO A 115 -18.06 -15.41 0.96
C PRO A 115 -16.66 -15.78 0.40
N PRO A 116 -16.21 -17.04 0.50
CA PRO A 116 -14.88 -17.46 0.04
C PRO A 116 -14.56 -17.10 -1.42
N ARG A 117 -15.60 -17.01 -2.28
CA ARG A 117 -15.45 -16.56 -3.67
C ARG A 117 -15.01 -15.09 -3.75
N ALA A 118 -15.62 -14.21 -2.96
CA ALA A 118 -15.27 -12.79 -2.93
C ALA A 118 -13.85 -12.59 -2.40
N HIS A 119 -13.46 -13.36 -1.38
CA HIS A 119 -12.09 -13.40 -0.86
C HIS A 119 -11.04 -13.71 -1.93
N ARG A 120 -11.24 -14.79 -2.71
CA ARG A 120 -10.35 -15.12 -3.83
C ARG A 120 -10.31 -14.01 -4.87
N MET A 121 -11.46 -13.46 -5.25
CA MET A 121 -11.53 -12.41 -6.26
C MET A 121 -10.81 -11.12 -5.82
N ARG A 122 -10.96 -10.70 -4.55
CA ARG A 122 -10.22 -9.58 -3.95
C ARG A 122 -8.69 -9.78 -4.03
N ALA A 123 -8.23 -11.01 -3.82
CA ALA A 123 -6.81 -11.34 -3.80
C ALA A 123 -6.18 -11.53 -5.20
N LEU A 124 -6.98 -11.69 -6.25
CA LEU A 124 -6.47 -11.96 -7.60
C LEU A 124 -5.90 -10.73 -8.31
N GLY A 125 -6.37 -9.52 -7.98
CA GLY A 125 -6.00 -8.31 -8.71
C GLY A 125 -4.49 -8.07 -8.75
N GLY A 126 -3.83 -8.06 -7.58
CA GLY A 126 -2.39 -7.81 -7.50
C GLY A 126 -1.52 -8.81 -8.27
N PRO A 127 -1.66 -10.13 -8.08
CA PRO A 127 -0.84 -11.12 -8.79
C PRO A 127 -0.99 -11.14 -10.32
N ILE A 128 -2.09 -10.61 -10.86
CA ILE A 128 -2.32 -10.53 -12.32
C ILE A 128 -1.63 -9.31 -12.94
N PHE A 129 -1.41 -8.25 -12.16
CA PHE A 129 -0.74 -7.03 -12.58
C PHE A 129 0.78 -7.24 -12.71
#